data_AF-A0A0T5ZWG5-F1
#
_entry.id   AF-A0A0T5ZWG5-F1
#
_cell.length_a   1.000
_cell.length_b   1.000
_cell.length_c   1.000
_cell.angle_alpha   90.00
_cell.angle_beta   90.00
_cell.angle_gamma   90.00
#
_symmetry.space_group_name_H-M   'P 1'
#
loop_
_entity.id
_entity.type
_entity.pdbx_description
1 polymer ?
#
loop_
_entity_poly.entity_id
_entity_poly.type
_entity_poly.pdbx_seq_one_letter_code
_entity_poly.pdbx_strand_id
1 'polypeptide(L)'
;MRKGIACITILALFILYGCPSKEQGAEWGWKYQKPLRPQETFSHKVHENVLKKEGLTCVTCHPIGLEIEEKEEKKRAEISEAALFPGKETCHFCHYNPMAGNVAPEKCGVCHFNLLEIQPANHNFDWAIKHAVFAKTDDQDCESCHTPRFCEDCHKRRDVPTRLVHDRNYIVVHTVDARANPRTCGNCHEITFCNQCHREGGYER
;
A
#
# COMPACT_ATOMS: atom_id res chain seq x y z
N MET A 1 59.79 5.99 36.90
CA MET A 1 59.91 4.79 36.04
C MET A 1 58.49 4.29 35.75
N ARG A 2 57.91 4.59 34.57
CA ARG A 2 57.65 3.63 33.47
C ARG A 2 56.96 2.34 33.99
N LYS A 3 55.74 1.95 33.59
CA LYS A 3 55.04 2.10 32.30
C LYS A 3 53.53 2.00 32.52
N GLY A 4 52.77 2.79 31.76
CA GLY A 4 51.32 2.67 31.65
C GLY A 4 50.88 2.01 30.33
N ILE A 5 49.55 2.00 30.19
CA ILE A 5 48.77 1.86 28.96
C ILE A 5 48.66 0.43 28.43
N ALA A 6 47.55 -0.24 28.78
CA ALA A 6 46.82 -1.15 27.89
C ALA A 6 45.52 -1.61 28.58
N CYS A 7 44.43 -0.84 28.49
CA CYS A 7 43.11 -1.39 28.87
C CYS A 7 41.86 -0.71 28.28
N ILE A 8 41.97 0.28 27.38
CA ILE A 8 40.81 1.11 27.00
C ILE A 8 40.38 0.98 25.51
N THR A 9 40.84 -0.02 24.76
CA THR A 9 40.54 -0.09 23.31
C THR A 9 39.96 -1.42 22.84
N ILE A 10 39.00 -2.01 23.55
CA ILE A 10 38.20 -3.14 23.01
C ILE A 10 36.67 -2.90 23.09
N LEU A 11 36.18 -1.90 23.85
CA LEU A 11 34.73 -1.72 24.02
C LEU A 11 34.03 -0.83 22.98
N ALA A 12 34.72 -0.34 21.94
CA ALA A 12 34.18 0.65 21.01
C ALA A 12 34.22 0.23 19.52
N LEU A 13 34.16 -1.07 19.21
CA LEU A 13 34.10 -1.57 17.83
C LEU A 13 32.81 -2.33 17.49
N PHE A 14 31.82 -2.35 18.41
CA PHE A 14 30.50 -2.95 18.16
C PHE A 14 29.42 -1.96 17.70
N ILE A 15 29.76 -0.68 17.50
CA ILE A 15 28.77 0.37 17.15
C ILE A 15 28.72 0.67 15.64
N LEU A 16 29.67 0.17 14.83
CA LEU A 16 29.75 0.48 13.39
C LEU A 16 29.39 -0.66 12.44
N TYR A 17 29.12 -1.87 12.94
CA TYR A 17 28.49 -2.92 12.13
C TYR A 17 27.01 -2.94 12.46
N GLY A 18 26.26 -2.06 11.77
CA GLY A 18 24.82 -2.18 11.67
C GLY A 18 24.50 -3.63 11.33
N CYS A 19 23.70 -4.26 12.19
CA CYS A 19 23.30 -5.65 12.07
C CYS A 19 22.70 -5.84 10.67
N PRO A 20 23.36 -6.56 9.75
CA PRO A 20 22.75 -6.94 8.52
C PRO A 20 21.84 -8.11 8.88
N SER A 21 20.58 -7.86 9.24
CA SER A 21 19.57 -8.90 9.34
C SER A 21 19.19 -9.35 7.92
N LYS A 22 20.14 -9.94 7.20
CA LYS A 22 19.81 -11.01 6.27
C LYS A 22 19.62 -12.23 7.14
N GLU A 23 18.44 -12.83 7.02
CA GLU A 23 18.02 -14.07 7.68
C GLU A 23 19.00 -15.22 7.32
N GLN A 24 20.19 -15.21 7.91
CA GLN A 24 21.07 -16.36 7.97
C GLN A 24 20.76 -17.01 9.32
N GLY A 25 19.84 -17.96 9.28
CA GLY A 25 19.29 -18.59 10.47
C GLY A 25 20.39 -19.20 11.34
N ALA A 26 20.65 -18.60 12.49
CA ALA A 26 21.31 -19.30 13.59
C ALA A 26 20.47 -20.55 13.93
N GLU A 27 21.12 -21.71 14.09
CA GLU A 27 20.44 -22.97 14.46
C GLU A 27 19.86 -22.96 15.87
N TRP A 28 20.23 -21.97 16.69
CA TRP A 28 19.77 -21.77 18.04
C TRP A 28 19.29 -20.34 18.25
N GLY A 29 18.23 -20.18 19.04
CA GLY A 29 17.53 -18.91 19.25
C GLY A 29 16.06 -18.99 18.84
N TRP A 30 15.24 -18.14 19.45
CA TRP A 30 13.82 -18.06 19.13
C TRP A 30 13.64 -17.50 17.72
N LYS A 31 13.30 -18.38 16.76
CA LYS A 31 13.01 -17.98 15.37
C LYS A 31 11.58 -17.46 15.33
N TYR A 32 11.43 -16.14 15.30
CA TYR A 32 10.13 -15.54 15.03
C TYR A 32 9.70 -15.92 13.62
N GLN A 33 8.75 -16.84 13.51
CA GLN A 33 8.08 -17.13 12.24
C GLN A 33 6.99 -16.08 12.07
N LYS A 34 7.14 -15.20 11.07
CA LYS A 34 6.06 -14.30 10.69
C LYS A 34 4.86 -15.17 10.28
N PRO A 35 3.66 -14.91 10.83
CA PRO A 35 2.48 -15.64 10.39
C PRO A 35 2.33 -15.48 8.88
N LEU A 36 2.06 -16.58 8.20
CA LEU A 36 1.89 -16.62 6.75
C LEU A 36 0.42 -16.46 6.38
N ARG A 37 -0.49 -16.80 7.32
CA ARG A 37 -1.93 -16.85 7.06
C ARG A 37 -2.71 -16.09 8.14
N PRO A 38 -3.77 -15.33 7.78
CA PRO A 38 -4.62 -14.64 8.75
C PRO A 38 -5.14 -15.56 9.87
N GLN A 39 -5.44 -16.82 9.52
CA GLN A 39 -5.95 -17.85 10.44
C GLN A 39 -5.01 -18.11 11.62
N GLU A 40 -3.70 -17.91 11.45
CA GLU A 40 -2.69 -18.11 12.51
C GLU A 40 -2.72 -17.00 13.58
N THR A 41 -3.37 -15.88 13.25
CA THR A 41 -3.50 -14.71 14.14
C THR A 41 -4.95 -14.40 14.50
N PHE A 42 -5.91 -15.16 13.97
CA PHE A 42 -7.33 -14.93 14.20
C PHE A 42 -7.69 -15.11 15.68
N SER A 43 -8.49 -14.18 16.22
CA SER A 43 -8.94 -14.21 17.61
C SER A 43 -10.46 -14.33 17.71
N HIS A 44 -10.95 -15.50 18.12
CA HIS A 44 -12.36 -15.73 18.43
C HIS A 44 -12.89 -14.71 19.46
N LYS A 45 -12.11 -14.40 20.49
CA LYS A 45 -12.48 -13.47 21.56
C LYS A 45 -12.72 -12.04 21.04
N VAL A 46 -11.90 -11.59 20.09
CA VAL A 46 -12.07 -10.25 19.49
C VAL A 46 -13.30 -10.20 18.59
N HIS A 47 -13.61 -11.29 17.89
CA HIS A 47 -14.75 -11.35 16.98
C HIS A 47 -16.08 -11.65 17.69
N GLU A 48 -16.06 -12.27 18.88
CA GLU A 48 -17.25 -12.72 19.61
C GLU A 48 -18.33 -11.64 19.76
N ASN A 49 -17.95 -10.43 20.18
CA ASN A 49 -18.91 -9.34 20.41
C ASN A 49 -19.57 -8.87 19.11
N VAL A 50 -18.81 -8.80 18.02
CA VAL A 50 -19.32 -8.38 16.71
C VAL A 50 -20.23 -9.48 16.15
N LEU A 51 -19.82 -10.75 16.22
CA LEU A 51 -20.63 -11.88 15.78
C LEU A 51 -21.99 -11.94 16.50
N LYS A 52 -21.98 -11.78 17.83
CA LYS A 52 -23.23 -11.72 18.62
C LYS A 52 -24.12 -10.55 18.23
N LYS A 53 -23.53 -9.36 18.01
CA LYS A 53 -24.27 -8.16 17.60
C LYS A 53 -24.93 -8.35 16.24
N GLU A 54 -24.24 -8.97 15.29
CA GLU A 54 -24.75 -9.23 13.93
C GLU A 54 -25.63 -10.50 13.86
N GLY A 55 -25.88 -11.19 14.98
CA GLY A 55 -26.71 -12.40 15.02
C GLY A 55 -26.08 -13.62 14.34
N LEU A 56 -24.76 -13.62 14.15
CA LEU A 56 -24.01 -14.69 13.51
C LEU A 56 -23.58 -15.75 14.52
N THR A 57 -23.50 -17.00 14.07
CA THR A 57 -23.18 -18.15 14.93
C THR A 57 -21.88 -18.80 14.49
N CYS A 58 -21.39 -19.77 15.28
CA CYS A 58 -20.16 -20.51 14.95
C CYS A 58 -20.22 -21.12 13.54
N VAL A 59 -21.40 -21.57 13.10
CA VAL A 59 -21.59 -22.22 11.81
C VAL A 59 -21.59 -21.26 10.63
N THR A 60 -21.62 -19.94 10.87
CA THR A 60 -21.46 -18.93 9.83
C THR A 60 -20.08 -19.00 9.19
N CYS A 61 -19.05 -19.30 9.99
CA CYS A 61 -17.68 -19.45 9.50
C CYS A 61 -17.29 -20.92 9.36
N HIS A 62 -17.73 -21.76 10.28
CA HIS A 62 -17.35 -23.16 10.33
C HIS A 62 -18.52 -24.08 10.01
N PRO A 63 -18.69 -24.58 8.77
CA PRO A 63 -19.79 -25.46 8.38
C PRO A 63 -19.66 -26.89 8.93
N ILE A 64 -19.29 -27.03 10.21
CA ILE A 64 -19.02 -28.27 10.93
C ILE A 64 -20.31 -29.11 11.13
N GLY A 65 -21.48 -28.50 10.97
CA GLY A 65 -22.78 -29.16 11.16
C GLY A 65 -23.34 -29.90 9.93
N LEU A 66 -22.58 -30.01 8.84
CA LEU A 66 -23.01 -30.71 7.63
C LEU A 66 -22.44 -32.14 7.62
N GLU A 67 -23.31 -33.14 7.43
CA GLU A 67 -22.86 -34.52 7.19
C GLU A 67 -22.09 -34.58 5.86
N ILE A 68 -20.86 -35.10 5.92
CA ILE A 68 -20.00 -35.23 4.74
C ILE A 68 -20.24 -36.62 4.13
N GLU A 69 -21.07 -36.68 3.09
CA GLU A 69 -21.32 -37.90 2.30
C GLU A 69 -20.18 -38.18 1.29
N GLU A 70 -18.95 -38.34 1.79
CA GLU A 70 -17.80 -38.74 0.97
C GLU A 70 -17.25 -40.08 1.49
N LYS A 71 -16.93 -41.01 0.59
CA LYS A 71 -16.45 -42.37 0.92
C LYS A 71 -14.94 -42.44 1.01
N GLU A 72 -14.24 -41.62 0.22
CA GLU A 72 -12.79 -41.54 0.23
C GLU A 72 -12.29 -40.80 1.47
N GLU A 73 -11.46 -41.46 2.28
CA GLU A 73 -10.93 -40.91 3.53
C GLU A 73 -10.16 -39.60 3.33
N LYS A 74 -9.31 -39.52 2.30
CA LYS A 74 -8.51 -38.33 2.02
C LYS A 74 -9.40 -37.11 1.73
N LYS A 75 -10.40 -37.27 0.86
CA LYS A 75 -11.34 -36.18 0.55
C LYS A 75 -12.20 -35.79 1.73
N ARG A 76 -12.64 -36.75 2.56
CA ARG A 76 -13.32 -36.43 3.83
C ARG A 76 -12.44 -35.57 4.74
N ALA A 77 -11.15 -35.90 4.85
CA ALA A 77 -10.21 -35.11 5.65
C ALA A 77 -10.05 -33.69 5.09
N GLU A 78 -9.90 -33.54 3.77
CA GLU A 78 -9.82 -32.24 3.10
C GLU A 78 -11.07 -31.37 3.32
N ILE A 79 -12.27 -31.96 3.24
CA ILE A 79 -13.55 -31.25 3.50
C ILE A 79 -13.64 -30.83 4.98
N SER A 80 -13.27 -31.72 5.90
CA SER A 80 -13.24 -31.41 7.34
C SER A 80 -12.25 -30.28 7.66
N GLU A 81 -11.06 -30.31 7.05
CA GLU A 81 -10.07 -29.25 7.17
C GLU A 81 -10.59 -27.91 6.63
N ALA A 82 -11.22 -27.90 5.44
CA ALA A 82 -11.81 -26.69 4.88
C ALA A 82 -12.96 -26.13 5.73
N ALA A 83 -13.72 -26.98 6.44
CA ALA A 83 -14.76 -26.54 7.37
C ALA A 83 -14.17 -25.87 8.63
N LEU A 84 -12.99 -26.33 9.08
CA LEU A 84 -12.29 -25.74 10.22
C LEU A 84 -11.48 -24.50 9.85
N PHE A 85 -10.94 -24.47 8.63
CA PHE A 85 -10.14 -23.38 8.09
C PHE A 85 -10.77 -22.86 6.80
N PRO A 86 -11.91 -22.16 6.91
CA PRO A 86 -12.53 -21.57 5.75
C PRO A 86 -11.57 -20.56 5.09
N GLY A 87 -11.69 -20.41 3.78
CA GLY A 87 -10.83 -19.56 3.00
C GLY A 87 -11.10 -18.07 3.21
N LYS A 88 -10.45 -17.24 2.40
CA LYS A 88 -10.52 -15.77 2.50
C LYS A 88 -11.93 -15.22 2.34
N GLU A 89 -12.82 -15.95 1.66
CA GLU A 89 -14.22 -15.61 1.44
C GLU A 89 -14.98 -15.37 2.75
N THR A 90 -14.68 -16.11 3.82
CA THR A 90 -15.32 -15.91 5.12
C THR A 90 -14.87 -14.62 5.79
N CYS A 91 -13.58 -14.26 5.66
CA CYS A 91 -13.08 -12.99 6.16
C CYS A 91 -13.67 -11.82 5.35
N HIS A 92 -13.68 -11.94 4.01
CA HIS A 92 -14.15 -10.88 3.13
C HIS A 92 -15.67 -10.70 3.21
N PHE A 93 -16.46 -11.72 3.51
CA PHE A 93 -17.90 -11.58 3.72
C PHE A 93 -18.27 -10.44 4.69
N CYS A 94 -17.48 -10.24 5.75
CA CYS A 94 -17.66 -9.19 6.75
C CYS A 94 -16.59 -8.09 6.77
N HIS A 95 -15.43 -8.24 6.13
CA HIS A 95 -14.40 -7.19 6.11
C HIS A 95 -14.18 -6.59 4.71
N TYR A 96 -14.77 -7.17 3.66
CA TYR A 96 -14.68 -6.68 2.30
C TYR A 96 -15.91 -7.13 1.49
N ASN A 97 -17.03 -6.47 1.73
CA ASN A 97 -18.29 -6.69 1.05
C ASN A 97 -18.84 -5.36 0.49
N PRO A 98 -18.44 -5.00 -0.74
CA PRO A 98 -18.90 -3.77 -1.40
C PRO A 98 -20.43 -3.70 -1.52
N MET A 99 -21.12 -4.84 -1.68
CA MET A 99 -22.59 -4.87 -1.78
C MET A 99 -23.27 -4.50 -0.46
N ALA A 100 -22.63 -4.81 0.67
CA ALA A 100 -23.10 -4.43 2.00
C ALA A 100 -22.51 -3.09 2.48
N GLY A 101 -21.77 -2.38 1.62
CA GLY A 101 -21.09 -1.11 1.97
C GLY A 101 -19.92 -1.27 2.94
N ASN A 102 -19.44 -2.50 3.13
CA ASN A 102 -18.34 -2.80 4.02
C ASN A 102 -17.05 -2.91 3.21
N VAL A 103 -16.10 -2.02 3.45
CA VAL A 103 -14.83 -1.98 2.74
C VAL A 103 -13.69 -2.32 3.69
N ALA A 104 -12.68 -2.99 3.17
CA ALA A 104 -11.51 -3.39 3.93
C ALA A 104 -10.80 -2.14 4.49
N PRO A 105 -10.20 -2.23 5.69
CA PRO A 105 -9.39 -1.14 6.20
C PRO A 105 -8.19 -0.91 5.28
N GLU A 106 -7.76 0.35 5.15
CA GLU A 106 -6.53 0.73 4.40
C GLU A 106 -5.27 -0.02 4.87
N LYS A 107 -5.32 -0.60 6.07
CA LYS A 107 -4.26 -1.43 6.64
C LYS A 107 -4.45 -2.89 6.25
N CYS A 108 -4.37 -3.20 4.95
CA CYS A 108 -4.51 -4.57 4.42
C CYS A 108 -3.55 -5.56 5.10
N GLY A 109 -2.39 -5.07 5.55
CA GLY A 109 -1.36 -5.84 6.28
C GLY A 109 -1.78 -6.39 7.65
N VAL A 110 -2.97 -6.01 8.15
CA VAL A 110 -3.56 -6.64 9.35
C VAL A 110 -3.93 -8.10 9.06
N CYS A 111 -4.30 -8.42 7.82
CA CYS A 111 -4.65 -9.78 7.39
C CYS A 111 -3.63 -10.31 6.35
N HIS A 112 -3.22 -9.46 5.40
CA HIS A 112 -2.31 -9.83 4.32
C HIS A 112 -0.85 -9.61 4.71
N PHE A 113 -0.23 -10.63 5.31
CA PHE A 113 1.17 -10.56 5.76
C PHE A 113 2.18 -10.47 4.61
N ASN A 114 1.78 -10.90 3.42
CA ASN A 114 2.53 -10.72 2.18
C ASN A 114 1.69 -9.92 1.17
N LEU A 115 1.89 -8.60 1.13
CA LEU A 115 1.15 -7.73 0.21
C LEU A 115 1.46 -8.01 -1.26
N LEU A 116 2.61 -8.62 -1.57
CA LEU A 116 2.97 -9.00 -2.95
C LEU A 116 1.97 -9.99 -3.57
N GLU A 117 1.28 -10.80 -2.75
CA GLU A 117 0.29 -11.77 -3.23
C GLU A 117 -1.01 -11.13 -3.71
N ILE A 118 -1.34 -9.94 -3.21
CA ILE A 118 -2.55 -9.19 -3.59
C ILE A 118 -2.24 -7.97 -4.45
N GLN A 119 -0.96 -7.70 -4.69
CA GLN A 119 -0.52 -6.57 -5.49
C GLN A 119 -0.86 -6.79 -6.97
N PRO A 120 -1.57 -5.86 -7.63
CA PRO A 120 -1.87 -5.99 -9.05
C PRO A 120 -0.60 -5.91 -9.92
N ALA A 121 -0.63 -6.54 -11.09
CA ALA A 121 0.52 -6.62 -12.01
C ALA A 121 1.02 -5.26 -12.53
N ASN A 122 0.19 -4.22 -12.45
CA ASN A 122 0.54 -2.86 -12.85
C ASN A 122 1.47 -2.13 -11.85
N HIS A 123 1.70 -2.69 -10.66
CA HIS A 123 2.65 -2.14 -9.69
C HIS A 123 4.08 -2.60 -10.00
N ASN A 124 4.64 -1.99 -11.04
CA ASN A 124 5.97 -2.27 -11.56
C ASN A 124 6.93 -1.09 -11.34
N PHE A 125 8.21 -1.31 -11.67
CA PHE A 125 9.26 -0.31 -11.49
C PHE A 125 9.03 0.98 -12.29
N ASP A 126 8.25 0.92 -13.37
CA ASP A 126 7.92 2.03 -14.25
C ASP A 126 6.57 2.69 -13.94
N TRP A 127 6.00 2.42 -12.76
CA TRP A 127 4.77 3.03 -12.25
C TRP A 127 4.74 4.55 -12.43
N ALA A 128 5.82 5.25 -12.08
CA ALA A 128 5.91 6.70 -12.17
C ALA A 128 5.65 7.24 -13.60
N ILE A 129 5.90 6.43 -14.63
CA ILE A 129 5.71 6.79 -16.04
C ILE A 129 4.33 6.34 -16.55
N LYS A 130 3.86 5.16 -16.12
CA LYS A 130 2.68 4.51 -16.71
C LYS A 130 1.38 4.64 -15.91
N HIS A 131 1.43 5.02 -14.63
CA HIS A 131 0.24 5.08 -13.77
C HIS A 131 -0.89 5.92 -14.35
N ALA A 132 -0.57 7.02 -15.05
CA ALA A 132 -1.57 7.89 -15.66
C ALA A 132 -2.43 7.16 -16.72
N VAL A 133 -1.88 6.14 -17.41
CA VAL A 133 -2.63 5.34 -18.37
C VAL A 133 -3.65 4.44 -17.65
N PHE A 134 -3.22 3.80 -16.56
CA PHE A 134 -4.08 2.93 -15.76
C PHE A 134 -5.17 3.74 -15.06
N ALA A 135 -4.80 4.82 -14.37
CA ALA A 135 -5.72 5.69 -13.65
C ALA A 135 -6.76 6.37 -14.57
N LYS A 136 -6.42 6.64 -15.84
CA LYS A 136 -7.38 7.18 -16.81
C LYS A 136 -8.36 6.11 -17.30
N THR A 137 -7.96 4.84 -17.29
CA THR A 137 -8.78 3.73 -17.76
C THR A 137 -9.80 3.32 -16.71
N ASP A 138 -9.34 3.17 -15.46
CA ASP A 138 -10.16 2.80 -14.31
C ASP A 138 -9.47 3.29 -13.03
N ASP A 139 -9.92 4.42 -12.49
CA ASP A 139 -9.43 4.95 -11.22
C ASP A 139 -10.02 4.20 -10.02
N GLN A 140 -11.22 3.62 -10.15
CA GLN A 140 -11.89 2.87 -9.09
C GLN A 140 -11.14 1.60 -8.70
N ASP A 141 -10.45 0.96 -9.66
CA ASP A 141 -9.57 -0.19 -9.37
C ASP A 141 -8.47 0.19 -8.37
N CYS A 142 -7.95 1.43 -8.45
CA CYS A 142 -6.96 1.94 -7.51
C CYS A 142 -7.57 2.18 -6.14
N GLU A 143 -8.81 2.68 -6.09
CA GLU A 143 -9.54 2.98 -4.85
C GLU A 143 -9.89 1.74 -4.03
N SER A 144 -9.83 0.55 -4.63
CA SER A 144 -9.97 -0.73 -3.91
C SER A 144 -8.88 -0.94 -2.84
N CYS A 145 -7.71 -0.32 -3.02
CA CYS A 145 -6.54 -0.49 -2.16
C CYS A 145 -5.97 0.84 -1.64
N HIS A 146 -6.10 1.93 -2.41
CA HIS A 146 -5.51 3.23 -2.13
C HIS A 146 -6.57 4.28 -1.89
N THR A 147 -6.36 5.16 -0.92
CA THR A 147 -7.24 6.33 -0.76
C THR A 147 -6.95 7.39 -1.81
N PRO A 148 -7.91 8.28 -2.13
CA PRO A 148 -7.67 9.43 -3.00
C PRO A 148 -6.46 10.29 -2.57
N ARG A 149 -6.17 10.32 -1.26
CA ARG A 149 -5.01 11.00 -0.69
C ARG A 149 -3.67 10.48 -1.24
N PHE A 150 -3.57 9.19 -1.57
CA PHE A 150 -2.36 8.62 -2.18
C PHE A 150 -1.99 9.32 -3.49
N CYS A 151 -2.98 9.58 -4.34
CA CYS A 151 -2.82 10.32 -5.59
C CYS A 151 -2.41 11.77 -5.29
N GLU A 152 -3.14 12.41 -4.38
CA GLU A 152 -2.89 13.81 -4.01
C GLU A 152 -1.50 14.04 -3.41
N ASP A 153 -0.96 13.13 -2.60
CA ASP A 153 0.32 13.32 -1.93
C ASP A 153 1.48 13.50 -2.93
N CYS A 154 1.43 12.82 -4.08
CA CYS A 154 2.39 13.05 -5.16
C CYS A 154 2.00 14.23 -6.04
N HIS A 155 0.74 14.30 -6.47
CA HIS A 155 0.28 15.33 -7.41
C HIS A 155 0.35 16.74 -6.82
N LYS A 156 0.05 16.92 -5.52
CA LYS A 156 0.26 18.19 -4.81
C LYS A 156 1.74 18.57 -4.83
N ARG A 157 2.66 17.68 -4.49
CA ARG A 157 4.10 17.99 -4.50
C ARG A 157 4.64 18.29 -5.89
N ARG A 158 4.13 17.62 -6.93
CA ARG A 158 4.50 17.85 -8.33
C ARG A 158 4.04 19.22 -8.81
N ASP A 159 2.81 19.58 -8.49
CA ASP A 159 2.16 20.77 -9.04
C ASP A 159 2.30 22.00 -8.12
N VAL A 160 2.99 21.88 -6.97
CA VAL A 160 3.37 23.02 -6.11
C VAL A 160 4.51 23.82 -6.76
N PRO A 161 4.32 25.14 -6.98
CA PRO A 161 5.39 26.00 -7.47
C PRO A 161 6.55 26.04 -6.47
N THR A 162 7.73 25.58 -6.88
CA THR A 162 8.97 25.68 -6.09
C THR A 162 9.66 27.04 -6.25
N ARG A 163 9.22 27.83 -7.23
CA ARG A 163 9.71 29.17 -7.53
C ARG A 163 8.52 30.10 -7.75
N LEU A 164 8.48 31.21 -7.02
CA LEU A 164 7.40 32.21 -7.11
C LEU A 164 7.60 33.19 -8.28
N VAL A 165 8.83 33.29 -8.79
CA VAL A 165 9.19 34.13 -9.93
C VAL A 165 9.97 33.31 -10.94
N HIS A 166 9.78 33.61 -12.21
CA HIS A 166 10.49 32.97 -13.30
C HIS A 166 11.81 33.69 -13.58
N ASP A 167 12.74 33.02 -14.25
CA ASP A 167 13.98 33.65 -14.69
C ASP A 167 13.71 34.76 -15.73
N ARG A 168 14.62 35.73 -15.84
CA ARG A 168 14.46 36.92 -16.69
C ARG A 168 14.12 36.61 -18.16
N ASN A 169 14.59 35.45 -18.65
CA ASN A 169 14.39 35.03 -20.03
C ASN A 169 13.27 33.98 -20.18
N TYR A 170 12.35 33.85 -19.21
CA TYR A 170 11.32 32.82 -19.24
C TYR A 170 10.49 32.79 -20.53
N ILE A 171 10.33 33.94 -21.20
CA ILE A 171 9.66 34.03 -22.50
C ILE A 171 10.24 33.06 -23.55
N VAL A 172 11.50 32.65 -23.46
CA VAL A 172 12.10 31.70 -24.41
C VAL A 172 11.79 30.24 -24.09
N VAL A 173 11.49 29.93 -22.82
CA VAL A 173 11.26 28.55 -22.33
C VAL A 173 9.79 28.27 -21.99
N HIS A 174 8.96 29.30 -21.82
CA HIS A 174 7.56 29.15 -21.41
C HIS A 174 6.77 28.22 -22.33
N THR A 175 7.15 28.11 -23.61
CA THR A 175 6.49 27.21 -24.57
C THR A 175 6.67 25.74 -24.21
N VAL A 176 7.84 25.36 -23.66
CA VAL A 176 8.14 24.00 -23.24
C VAL A 176 7.33 23.67 -22.00
N ASP A 177 7.34 24.57 -21.01
CA ASP A 177 6.62 24.39 -19.75
C ASP A 177 5.10 24.40 -19.95
N ALA A 178 4.57 25.32 -20.77
CA ALA A 178 3.16 25.39 -21.11
C ALA A 178 2.68 24.19 -21.92
N ARG A 179 3.54 23.54 -22.72
CA ARG A 179 3.22 22.28 -23.39
C ARG A 179 3.28 21.10 -22.43
N ALA A 180 4.22 21.11 -21.48
CA ALA A 180 4.39 20.04 -20.51
C ALA A 180 3.22 19.98 -19.51
N ASN A 181 2.82 21.12 -18.94
CA ASN A 181 1.68 21.21 -18.03
C ASN A 181 1.14 22.65 -17.91
N PRO A 182 0.21 23.10 -18.77
CA PRO A 182 -0.28 24.49 -18.73
C PRO A 182 -1.10 24.80 -17.48
N ARG A 183 -1.56 23.78 -16.73
CA ARG A 183 -2.34 23.96 -15.50
C ARG A 183 -1.51 24.55 -14.36
N THR A 184 -0.19 24.35 -14.34
CA THR A 184 0.67 24.91 -13.27
C THR A 184 0.77 26.43 -13.34
N CYS A 185 0.58 27.03 -14.52
CA CYS A 185 0.57 28.47 -14.70
C CYS A 185 -0.60 29.11 -13.94
N GLY A 186 -1.75 28.43 -13.90
CA GLY A 186 -2.97 28.85 -13.20
C GLY A 186 -2.82 28.94 -11.68
N ASN A 187 -1.75 28.39 -11.11
CA ASN A 187 -1.46 28.54 -9.68
C ASN A 187 -1.11 29.99 -9.29
N CYS A 188 -0.62 30.80 -10.24
CA CYS A 188 -0.21 32.18 -9.99
C CYS A 188 -0.70 33.18 -11.05
N HIS A 189 -1.00 32.73 -12.27
CA HIS A 189 -1.39 33.58 -13.39
C HIS A 189 -2.82 33.30 -13.84
N GLU A 190 -3.58 34.38 -14.03
CA GLU A 190 -4.88 34.34 -14.68
C GLU A 190 -4.75 34.10 -16.19
N ILE A 191 -5.76 33.50 -16.82
CA ILE A 191 -5.77 33.21 -18.27
C ILE A 191 -5.60 34.48 -19.14
N THR A 192 -5.96 35.65 -18.61
CA THR A 192 -5.79 36.95 -19.26
C THR A 192 -4.33 37.29 -19.53
N PHE A 193 -3.40 36.87 -18.66
CA PHE A 193 -1.95 37.04 -18.84
C PHE A 193 -1.47 36.40 -20.15
N CYS A 194 -1.91 35.16 -20.41
CA CYS A 194 -1.57 34.43 -21.63
C CYS A 194 -2.19 35.11 -22.86
N ASN A 195 -3.45 35.51 -22.73
CA ASN A 195 -4.21 36.10 -23.84
C ASN A 195 -3.60 37.42 -24.32
N GLN A 196 -2.98 38.22 -23.44
CA GLN A 196 -2.36 39.48 -23.80
C GLN A 196 -1.33 39.34 -24.94
N CYS A 197 -0.51 38.29 -24.94
CA CYS A 197 0.44 38.06 -26.04
C CYS A 197 -0.14 37.13 -27.13
N HIS A 198 -0.85 36.07 -26.75
CA HIS A 198 -1.31 35.04 -27.69
C HIS A 198 -2.53 35.43 -28.53
N ARG A 199 -3.28 36.47 -28.13
CA ARG A 199 -4.35 37.05 -28.96
C ARG A 199 -3.90 38.28 -29.74
N GLU A 200 -2.90 38.99 -29.27
CA GLU A 200 -2.50 40.30 -29.80
C GLU A 200 -1.25 40.31 -30.68
N GLY A 201 -0.59 39.15 -30.86
CA GLY A 201 0.51 38.99 -31.83
C GLY A 201 1.94 39.07 -31.28
N GLY A 202 2.17 38.78 -29.99
CA GLY A 202 3.51 38.74 -29.39
C GLY A 202 4.03 40.10 -28.89
N TYR A 203 5.21 40.08 -28.26
CA TYR A 203 5.86 41.18 -27.53
C TYR A 203 6.42 42.30 -28.42
N GLU A 204 5.88 42.53 -29.62
CA GLU A 204 6.36 43.58 -30.54
C GLU A 204 5.49 44.86 -30.50
N ARG A 205 4.98 45.23 -29.32
CA ARG A 205 4.46 46.57 -29.06
C ARG A 205 5.13 47.21 -27.85
#